data_AF-R7NFI7-F1
#
_entry.id   AF-R7NFI7-F1
#
_cell.length_a   1.000
_cell.length_b   1.000
_cell.length_c   1.000
_cell.angle_alpha   90.00
_cell.angle_beta   90.00
_cell.angle_gamma   90.00
#
_symmetry.space_group_name_H-M   'P 1'
#
loop_
_entity.id
_entity.type
_entity.pdbx_description
1 polymer ?
#
loop_
_entity_poly.entity_id
_entity_poly.type
_entity_poly.pdbx_seq_one_letter_code
_entity_poly.pdbx_strand_id
1 'polypeptide(L)'
;MKNNKLVLNYCKNFERITNTDFLEGDTLSLQLVKIYKDYIFNIDLTQEEEIENVIEIDKIMGRYIDDYLFRKTLKQELVKVRVKRSCGDIIRTIVENIIEIFHRVEFEQTRKIYISKWI
;
A
#
# COMPACT_ATOMS: atom_id res chain seq x y z
N MET A 1 15.30 13.66 -12.69
CA MET A 1 14.91 12.40 -13.36
C MET A 1 15.88 11.22 -13.15
N LYS A 2 16.94 11.30 -12.32
CA LYS A 2 17.84 10.15 -12.03
C LYS A 2 17.36 9.27 -10.88
N ASN A 3 16.66 9.84 -9.88
CA ASN A 3 16.21 9.11 -8.69
C ASN A 3 15.12 8.07 -9.02
N ASN A 4 14.22 8.36 -9.97
CA ASN A 4 13.09 7.48 -10.29
C ASN A 4 13.53 6.09 -10.78
N LYS A 5 14.66 5.98 -11.48
CA LYS A 5 15.19 4.67 -11.92
C LYS A 5 15.77 3.86 -10.76
N LEU A 6 16.29 4.53 -9.72
CA LEU A 6 16.80 3.87 -8.53
C LEU A 6 15.66 3.39 -7.62
N VAL A 7 14.60 4.19 -7.44
CA VAL A 7 13.40 3.77 -6.68
C VAL A 7 12.79 2.48 -7.27
N LEU A 8 12.73 2.38 -8.60
CA LEU A 8 12.19 1.21 -9.30
C LEU A 8 13.01 -0.07 -9.06
N ASN A 9 14.30 0.01 -8.73
CA ASN A 9 15.08 -1.17 -8.35
C ASN A 9 14.60 -1.78 -7.03
N TYR A 10 14.03 -0.97 -6.12
CA TYR A 10 13.49 -1.44 -4.84
C TYR A 10 12.06 -1.97 -5.00
N CYS A 11 11.31 -1.48 -5.99
CA CYS A 11 9.90 -1.82 -6.20
C CYS A 11 9.74 -2.94 -7.23
N LYS A 12 9.89 -4.20 -6.80
CA LYS A 12 9.79 -5.37 -7.70
C LYS A 12 8.39 -5.58 -8.23
N ASN A 13 7.36 -5.16 -7.48
CA ASN A 13 5.97 -5.36 -7.86
C ASN A 13 5.39 -4.19 -8.66
N PHE A 14 6.17 -3.10 -8.85
CA PHE A 14 5.70 -1.86 -9.47
C PHE A 14 5.00 -2.07 -10.81
N GLU A 15 5.63 -2.78 -11.75
CA GLU A 15 5.05 -3.02 -13.07
C GLU A 15 3.75 -3.83 -12.97
N ARG A 16 3.73 -4.84 -12.10
CA ARG A 16 2.55 -5.70 -11.91
C ARG A 16 1.38 -4.90 -11.32
N ILE A 17 1.62 -4.08 -10.30
CA ILE A 17 0.62 -3.19 -9.68
C ILE A 17 0.12 -2.16 -10.70
N THR A 18 1.03 -1.59 -11.49
CA THR A 18 0.74 -0.54 -12.46
C THR A 18 -0.10 -1.03 -13.64
N ASN A 19 0.14 -2.27 -14.07
CA ASN A 19 -0.54 -2.93 -15.19
C ASN A 19 -1.73 -3.80 -14.73
N THR A 20 -2.10 -3.77 -13.45
CA THR A 20 -3.25 -4.53 -12.96
C THR A 20 -4.53 -3.83 -13.41
N ASP A 21 -5.33 -4.55 -14.20
CA ASP A 21 -6.68 -4.13 -14.53
C ASP A 21 -7.62 -4.47 -13.37
N PHE A 22 -8.24 -3.44 -12.81
CA PHE A 22 -9.29 -3.59 -11.80
C PHE A 22 -10.66 -3.64 -12.48
N LEU A 23 -11.62 -4.30 -11.83
CA LEU A 23 -13.00 -4.38 -12.30
C LEU A 23 -13.60 -2.97 -12.48
N GLU A 24 -14.45 -2.80 -13.49
CA GLU A 24 -15.21 -1.57 -13.69
C GLU A 24 -15.99 -1.20 -12.42
N GLY A 25 -15.87 0.05 -11.99
CA GLY A 25 -16.47 0.56 -10.75
C GLY A 25 -15.59 0.49 -9.51
N ASP A 26 -14.39 -0.11 -9.59
CA ASP A 26 -13.46 -0.22 -8.48
C ASP A 26 -12.60 1.04 -8.28
N THR A 27 -13.26 2.16 -7.95
CA THR A 27 -12.63 3.48 -7.84
C THR A 27 -11.58 3.55 -6.73
N LEU A 28 -11.75 2.79 -5.65
CA LEU A 28 -10.80 2.75 -4.53
C LEU A 28 -9.46 2.14 -4.94
N SER A 29 -9.46 1.01 -5.65
CA SER A 29 -8.22 0.38 -6.13
C SER A 29 -7.45 1.31 -7.08
N LEU A 30 -8.17 1.98 -7.99
CA LEU A 30 -7.58 2.94 -8.92
C LEU A 30 -6.95 4.13 -8.18
N GLN A 31 -7.63 4.64 -7.14
CA GLN A 31 -7.10 5.70 -6.28
C GLN A 31 -5.85 5.24 -5.52
N LEU A 32 -5.85 4.02 -4.97
CA LEU A 32 -4.69 3.47 -4.26
C LEU A 32 -3.47 3.33 -5.19
N VAL A 33 -3.66 2.81 -6.40
CA VAL A 33 -2.57 2.71 -7.39
C VAL A 33 -2.05 4.09 -7.79
N LYS A 34 -2.93 5.09 -7.88
CA LYS A 34 -2.52 6.47 -8.15
C LYS A 34 -1.68 7.04 -7.00
N ILE A 35 -2.14 6.89 -5.75
CA ILE A 35 -1.40 7.34 -4.55
C ILE A 35 -0.05 6.63 -4.46
N TYR A 36 0.01 5.33 -4.73
CA TYR A 36 1.25 4.56 -4.75
C TYR A 36 2.24 5.08 -5.80
N LYS A 37 1.77 5.34 -7.02
CA LYS A 37 2.60 5.94 -8.08
C LYS A 37 3.10 7.33 -7.67
N ASP A 38 2.20 8.18 -7.19
CA ASP A 38 2.54 9.54 -6.77
C ASP A 38 3.54 9.53 -5.60
N TYR A 39 3.44 8.57 -4.67
CA TYR A 39 4.38 8.40 -3.57
C TYR A 39 5.76 7.98 -4.07
N ILE A 40 5.85 6.93 -4.89
CA ILE A 40 7.11 6.43 -5.45
C ILE A 40 7.85 7.49 -6.27
N PHE A 41 7.13 8.34 -6.99
CA PHE A 41 7.74 9.37 -7.83
C PHE A 41 8.13 10.64 -7.08
N ASN A 42 7.53 10.91 -5.91
CA ASN A 42 7.83 12.10 -5.12
C ASN A 42 8.81 11.86 -3.96
N ILE A 43 9.24 10.61 -3.74
CA ILE A 43 10.06 10.27 -2.58
C ILE A 43 11.52 10.69 -2.71
N ASP A 44 12.14 11.09 -1.61
CA ASP A 44 13.56 11.43 -1.56
C ASP A 44 14.40 10.24 -1.07
N LEU A 45 15.20 9.69 -1.98
CA LEU A 45 16.10 8.56 -1.72
C LEU A 45 17.29 8.89 -0.79
N THR A 46 17.36 10.11 -0.25
CA THR A 46 18.39 10.49 0.72
C THR A 46 18.11 9.94 2.12
N GLN A 47 16.85 9.60 2.43
CA GLN A 47 16.44 9.09 3.73
C GLN A 47 16.21 7.57 3.68
N GLU A 48 16.86 6.83 4.58
CA GLU A 48 16.74 5.37 4.64
C GLU A 48 15.32 4.92 5.04
N GLU A 49 14.67 5.66 5.95
CA GLU A 49 13.29 5.41 6.38
C GLU A 49 12.28 5.55 5.21
N GLU A 50 12.54 6.45 4.28
CA GLU A 50 11.72 6.60 3.07
C GLU A 50 11.85 5.40 2.13
N ILE A 51 13.06 4.86 2.00
CA ILE A 51 13.33 3.64 1.22
C ILE A 51 12.61 2.44 1.84
N GLU A 52 12.63 2.30 3.17
CA GLU A 52 11.90 1.23 3.86
C GLU A 52 10.40 1.32 3.61
N ASN A 53 9.81 2.51 3.74
CA ASN A 53 8.39 2.73 3.48
C ASN A 53 8.00 2.39 2.02
N VAL A 54 8.88 2.66 1.06
CA VAL A 54 8.68 2.29 -0.35
C VAL A 54 8.69 0.79 -0.56
N ILE A 55 9.67 0.10 0.02
CA ILE A 55 9.77 -1.36 -0.06
C ILE A 55 8.51 -1.99 0.56
N GLU A 56 8.06 -1.45 1.68
CA GLU A 56 6.92 -2.00 2.40
C GLU A 56 5.62 -1.78 1.65
N ILE A 57 5.36 -0.56 1.15
CA ILE A 57 4.15 -0.30 0.36
C ILE A 57 4.14 -1.09 -0.96
N ASP A 58 5.29 -1.33 -1.59
CA ASP A 58 5.40 -2.18 -2.78
C ASP A 58 4.98 -3.63 -2.50
N LYS A 59 5.47 -4.23 -1.40
CA LYS A 59 5.06 -5.58 -1.00
C LYS A 59 3.57 -5.65 -0.71
N ILE A 60 3.07 -4.67 0.06
CA ILE A 60 1.67 -4.58 0.48
C ILE A 60 0.75 -4.47 -0.74
N MET A 61 1.07 -3.57 -1.68
CA MET A 61 0.31 -3.42 -2.92
C MET A 61 0.45 -4.66 -3.82
N GLY A 62 1.61 -5.32 -3.81
CA GLY A 62 1.81 -6.63 -4.46
C GLY A 62 0.88 -7.70 -3.90
N ARG A 63 0.69 -7.74 -2.58
CA ARG A 63 -0.27 -8.65 -1.93
C ARG A 63 -1.72 -8.25 -2.20
N TYR A 64 -2.01 -6.96 -2.24
CA TYR A 64 -3.33 -6.43 -2.57
C TYR A 64 -3.83 -6.89 -3.94
N ILE A 65 -2.93 -6.98 -4.92
CA ILE A 65 -3.27 -7.49 -6.24
C ILE A 65 -3.40 -9.03 -6.27
N ASP A 66 -2.59 -9.76 -5.51
CA ASP A 66 -2.60 -11.23 -5.53
C ASP A 66 -3.73 -11.84 -4.70
N ASP A 67 -4.07 -11.24 -3.55
CA ASP A 67 -5.01 -11.81 -2.57
C ASP A 67 -6.35 -11.06 -2.59
N TYR A 68 -7.36 -11.72 -3.16
CA TYR A 68 -8.73 -11.19 -3.24
C TYR A 68 -9.37 -10.95 -1.87
N LEU A 69 -9.14 -11.83 -0.88
CA LEU A 69 -9.74 -11.71 0.44
C LEU A 69 -9.10 -10.54 1.21
N PHE A 70 -7.78 -10.41 1.11
CA PHE A 70 -7.04 -9.27 1.62
C PHE A 70 -7.52 -7.97 0.99
N ARG A 71 -7.64 -7.93 -0.34
CA ARG A 71 -8.18 -6.79 -1.09
C ARG A 71 -9.56 -6.37 -0.57
N LYS A 72 -10.47 -7.33 -0.41
CA LYS A 72 -11.84 -7.08 0.06
C LYS A 72 -11.87 -6.53 1.49
N THR A 73 -11.11 -7.14 2.39
CA THR A 73 -11.03 -6.73 3.80
C THR A 73 -10.44 -5.32 3.91
N LEU A 74 -9.36 -5.07 3.18
CA LEU A 74 -8.71 -3.77 3.20
C LEU A 74 -9.62 -2.65 2.70
N LYS A 75 -10.35 -2.87 1.60
CA LYS A 75 -11.31 -1.88 1.10
C LYS A 75 -12.35 -1.51 2.15
N GLN A 76 -12.81 -2.47 2.94
CA GLN A 76 -13.77 -2.23 4.02
C GLN A 76 -13.16 -1.37 5.14
N GLU A 77 -11.90 -1.61 5.50
CA GLU A 77 -11.20 -0.82 6.52
C GLU A 77 -10.86 0.59 6.02
N LEU A 78 -10.41 0.73 4.77
CA LEU A 78 -10.09 2.04 4.17
C LEU A 78 -11.31 2.96 4.09
N VAL A 79 -12.50 2.44 3.85
CA VAL A 79 -13.75 3.24 3.85
C VAL A 79 -14.05 3.82 5.24
N LYS A 80 -13.61 3.15 6.32
CA LYS A 80 -13.81 3.61 7.70
C LYS A 80 -12.82 4.70 8.09
N VAL A 81 -11.72 4.84 7.35
CA VAL A 81 -10.63 5.75 7.69
C VAL A 81 -11.00 7.18 7.32
N ARG A 82 -11.17 8.02 8.33
CA ARG A 82 -11.27 9.47 8.16
C ARG A 82 -9.87 10.07 8.27
N VAL A 83 -9.26 10.42 7.13
CA VAL A 83 -7.97 11.12 7.10
C VAL A 83 -8.15 12.50 7.77
N LYS A 84 -7.56 12.69 8.95
CA LYS A 84 -7.45 14.02 9.57
C LYS A 84 -6.42 14.82 8.78
N ARG A 85 -6.85 15.94 8.19
CA ARG A 85 -5.94 16.90 7.54
C ARG A 85 -5.19 17.67 8.65
N SER A 86 -4.02 17.21 9.06
CA SER A 86 -3.13 18.01 9.90
C SER A 86 -1.69 17.96 9.40
N CYS A 87 -1.30 19.09 8.80
CA CYS A 87 0.02 19.72 8.65
C CYS A 87 1.19 18.98 7.98
N GLY A 88 1.86 19.71 7.06
CA GLY A 88 3.16 19.38 6.48
C GLY A 88 3.05 18.59 5.18
N ASP A 89 3.44 17.32 5.23
CA ASP A 89 3.48 16.39 4.09
C ASP A 89 2.27 15.45 4.08
N ILE A 90 1.17 15.96 3.54
CA ILE A 90 -0.11 15.26 3.44
C ILE A 90 0.05 13.87 2.79
N ILE A 91 0.91 13.73 1.77
CA ILE A 91 1.11 12.47 1.05
C ILE A 91 1.82 11.43 1.94
N ARG A 92 2.86 11.84 2.66
CA ARG A 92 3.63 10.96 3.56
C ARG A 92 2.75 10.42 4.67
N THR A 93 2.02 11.32 5.35
CA THR A 93 1.09 10.93 6.42
C THR A 93 -0.03 10.02 5.91
N ILE A 94 -0.53 10.25 4.69
CA ILE A 94 -1.52 9.34 4.09
C ILE A 94 -0.92 7.96 3.87
N VAL A 95 0.29 7.88 3.33
CA VAL A 95 0.97 6.60 3.06
C VAL A 95 1.29 5.84 4.34
N GLU A 96 1.79 6.51 5.38
CA GLU A 96 2.04 5.90 6.68
C GLU A 96 0.75 5.35 7.31
N ASN A 97 -0.34 6.12 7.28
CA ASN A 97 -1.65 5.63 7.75
C ASN A 97 -2.12 4.41 6.95
N ILE A 98 -1.95 4.45 5.62
CA ILE A 98 -2.28 3.35 4.74
C ILE A 98 -1.49 2.11 5.14
N ILE A 99 -0.16 2.21 5.30
CA ILE A 99 0.73 1.14 5.76
C ILE A 99 0.26 0.59 7.12
N GLU A 100 -0.09 1.45 8.07
CA GLU A 100 -0.60 1.02 9.39
C GLU A 100 -1.89 0.18 9.28
N ILE A 101 -2.83 0.62 8.44
CA ILE A 101 -4.07 -0.12 8.17
C ILE A 101 -3.77 -1.48 7.54
N PHE A 102 -2.85 -1.51 6.58
CA PHE A 102 -2.42 -2.72 5.91
C PHE A 102 -1.82 -3.74 6.90
N HIS A 103 -0.90 -3.31 7.78
CA HIS A 103 -0.35 -4.18 8.82
C HIS A 103 -1.40 -4.70 9.78
N ARG A 104 -2.36 -3.85 10.18
CA ARG A 104 -3.47 -4.26 11.05
C ARG A 104 -4.31 -5.36 10.41
N VAL A 105 -4.67 -5.22 9.14
CA VAL A 105 -5.44 -6.21 8.39
C VAL A 105 -4.64 -7.52 8.23
N GLU A 106 -3.36 -7.42 7.93
CA GLU A 106 -2.47 -8.59 7.81
C GLU A 106 -2.35 -9.37 9.13
N PHE A 107 -2.18 -8.66 10.25
CA PHE A 107 -2.11 -9.25 11.58
C PHE A 107 -3.42 -9.96 11.97
N GLU A 108 -4.57 -9.37 11.67
CA GLU A 108 -5.86 -10.00 11.94
C GLU A 108 -6.10 -11.28 11.12
N GLN A 109 -5.66 -11.30 9.86
CA GLN A 109 -5.76 -12.49 9.02
C GLN A 109 -4.85 -13.63 9.50
N THR A 110 -3.60 -13.32 9.87
CA THR A 110 -2.66 -14.32 10.41
C THR A 110 -3.14 -14.90 11.74
N ARG A 111 -3.75 -14.09 12.62
CA ARG A 111 -4.34 -14.58 13.88
C ARG A 111 -5.51 -15.54 13.63
N LYS A 112 -6.38 -15.26 12.65
CA LYS A 112 -7.50 -16.18 12.30
C LYS A 112 -6.99 -17.54 11.82
N ILE A 113 -5.94 -17.57 10.99
CA ILE A 113 -5.32 -18.81 10.51
C ILE A 113 -4.72 -19.61 11.67
N TYR A 114 -4.06 -18.93 12.62
CA TYR A 114 -3.50 -19.59 13.79
C TYR A 114 -4.61 -20.24 14.63
N ILE A 115 -5.69 -19.53 14.96
CA ILE A 115 -6.80 -20.08 15.76
C ILE A 115 -7.42 -21.31 15.09
N SER A 116 -7.61 -21.31 13.77
CA SER A 116 -8.17 -22.47 13.05
C SER A 116 -7.28 -23.72 13.03
N LYS A 117 -5.98 -23.60 13.36
CA LYS A 117 -5.06 -24.75 13.44
C LYS A 117 -5.01 -25.39 14.83
N TRP A 118 -5.64 -24.78 15.84
CA TRP A 118 -5.61 -25.24 17.25
C TRP A 118 -7.00 -25.60 17.78
N ILE A 119 -7.97 -25.88 16.91
CA ILE A 119 -9.33 -26.34 17.27
C ILE A 119 -9.55 -27.74 16.71
#